data_AF-A0A6S7K099-F1
#
_entry.id   AF-A0A6S7K099-F1
#
_cell.length_a   1.000
_cell.length_b   1.000
_cell.length_c   1.000
_cell.angle_alpha   90.00
_cell.angle_beta   90.00
_cell.angle_gamma   90.00
#
_symmetry.space_group_name_H-M   'P 1'
#
loop_
_entity.id
_entity.type
_entity.pdbx_description
1 polymer ?
#
loop_
_entity_poly.entity_id
_entity_poly.type
_entity_poly.pdbx_seq_one_letter_code
_entity_poly.pdbx_strand_id
1 'polypeptide(L)'
;MTIPRLELTAAELSVCVSNMLVKELVKELDVSPDDRFYWTDSTTLLKYFTNDKARYKTFVANRVQTIRDTTAPHEWHYVDSALNPADDASRGLKMSRFLENKRWINGPSFLWKATDEWPKRPADVSINTLDDPEVAAISANTIISGQHNEILEYFSRFSQWYRLKKAIAWLLRMKPRQDRNRRNLGDSSTQDKTLKPIMVEELEKAEVTIVKIVQAESFPDEISVLKRVEDSSKVNNRSLTKQKTTKLRKSSSLYRLDPFLGSDGLLCVGGRLRRCDEITTEMKHPVILPKNGHVTELIIGHNHENAAHGRRGITLNHLRGRYWIINANSRVRNYISRCVDCRKFRARTAKEKMADLPKDRLTSAAPYTYCGVDLLGPCLIKDGRKELKRYGVLFICLNSRAIHLESANSLETDSFLNTLRRFIARRGPVGEIRSDRGTNLIGAAKELKDALKVMDDAKINLCAHGI
;
A
#
# COMPACT_ATOMS: atom_id res chain seq x y z
N MET A 1 -8.85 -28.85 1.69
CA MET A 1 -9.99 -28.40 0.86
C MET A 1 -11.21 -29.16 1.31
N THR A 2 -12.34 -28.49 1.55
CA THR A 2 -13.60 -29.16 1.93
C THR A 2 -14.37 -29.56 0.67
N ILE A 3 -15.27 -30.55 0.77
CA ILE A 3 -16.08 -31.05 -0.36
C ILE A 3 -16.87 -29.90 -1.03
N PRO A 4 -17.60 -29.03 -0.30
CA PRO A 4 -18.32 -27.92 -0.93
C PRO A 4 -17.42 -26.94 -1.69
N ARG A 5 -16.14 -26.78 -1.28
CA ARG A 5 -15.19 -25.92 -1.99
C ARG A 5 -14.70 -26.54 -3.30
N LEU A 6 -14.57 -27.86 -3.35
CA LEU A 6 -14.21 -28.58 -4.58
C LEU A 6 -15.37 -28.52 -5.58
N GLU A 7 -16.59 -28.81 -5.11
CA GLU A 7 -17.82 -28.68 -5.91
C GLU A 7 -18.00 -27.26 -6.44
N LEU A 8 -17.78 -26.23 -5.60
CA LEU A 8 -17.88 -24.82 -6.02
C LEU A 8 -16.85 -24.46 -7.08
N THR A 9 -15.66 -25.05 -7.02
CA THR A 9 -14.61 -24.85 -8.03
C THR A 9 -14.99 -25.51 -9.36
N ALA A 10 -15.63 -26.69 -9.31
CA ALA A 10 -16.15 -27.36 -10.50
C ALA A 10 -17.29 -26.54 -11.15
N ALA A 11 -18.17 -25.96 -10.34
CA ALA A 11 -19.23 -25.07 -10.81
C ALA A 11 -18.67 -23.80 -11.49
N GLU A 12 -17.68 -23.15 -10.88
CA GLU A 12 -16.97 -22.00 -11.48
C GLU A 12 -16.33 -22.37 -12.82
N LEU A 13 -15.68 -23.53 -12.90
CA LEU A 13 -15.08 -24.02 -14.15
C LEU A 13 -16.13 -24.30 -15.22
N SER A 14 -17.28 -24.88 -14.85
CA SER A 14 -18.40 -25.13 -15.78
C SER A 14 -18.90 -23.83 -16.43
N VAL A 15 -19.02 -22.75 -15.64
CA VAL A 15 -19.38 -21.42 -16.14
C VAL A 15 -18.33 -20.86 -17.10
N CYS A 16 -17.04 -20.97 -16.77
CA CYS A 16 -15.96 -20.53 -17.64
C CYS A 16 -15.94 -21.28 -18.98
N VAL A 17 -16.11 -22.61 -18.95
CA VAL A 17 -16.16 -23.45 -20.15
C VAL A 17 -17.39 -23.12 -20.99
N SER A 18 -18.55 -22.94 -20.36
CA SER A 18 -19.79 -22.53 -21.04
C SER A 18 -19.61 -21.23 -21.81
N ASN A 19 -19.05 -20.19 -21.17
CA ASN A 19 -18.76 -18.91 -21.84
C ASN A 19 -17.79 -19.06 -23.01
N MET A 20 -16.75 -19.88 -22.85
CA MET A 20 -15.80 -20.15 -23.92
C MET A 20 -16.48 -20.84 -25.10
N LEU A 21 -17.29 -21.87 -24.83
CA LEU A 21 -18.03 -22.60 -25.87
C LEU A 21 -19.01 -21.70 -26.62
N VAL A 22 -19.83 -20.91 -25.92
CA VAL A 22 -20.79 -19.98 -26.56
C VAL A 22 -20.05 -19.00 -27.46
N LYS A 23 -18.91 -18.46 -27.01
CA LYS A 23 -18.12 -17.52 -27.80
C LYS A 23 -17.57 -18.16 -29.08
N GLU A 24 -17.04 -19.38 -29.01
CA GLU A 24 -16.53 -20.09 -30.19
C GLU A 24 -17.64 -20.56 -31.12
N LEU A 25 -18.79 -21.02 -30.59
CA LEU A 25 -19.95 -21.42 -31.40
C LEU A 25 -20.50 -20.25 -32.22
N VAL A 26 -20.66 -19.07 -31.60
CA VAL A 26 -21.11 -17.86 -32.30
C VAL A 26 -20.07 -17.40 -33.33
N LYS A 27 -18.79 -17.47 -32.99
CA LYS A 27 -17.71 -16.98 -33.86
C LYS A 27 -17.43 -17.87 -35.07
N GLU A 28 -17.40 -19.19 -34.88
CA GLU A 28 -16.96 -20.14 -35.89
C GLU A 28 -18.12 -20.84 -36.62
N LEU A 29 -19.28 -20.98 -35.96
CA LEU A 29 -20.43 -21.73 -36.49
C LEU A 29 -21.69 -20.88 -36.67
N ASP A 30 -21.68 -19.61 -36.27
CA ASP A 30 -22.85 -18.69 -36.28
C ASP A 30 -24.08 -19.28 -35.55
N VAL A 31 -23.83 -20.11 -34.53
CA VAL A 31 -24.86 -20.72 -33.69
C VAL A 31 -24.93 -20.00 -32.35
N SER A 32 -26.07 -19.38 -32.08
CA SER A 32 -26.39 -18.81 -30.76
C SER A 32 -27.37 -19.73 -30.03
N PRO A 33 -26.99 -20.36 -28.90
CA PRO A 33 -27.92 -21.14 -28.10
C PRO A 33 -29.03 -20.26 -27.52
N ASP A 34 -30.28 -20.72 -27.61
CA ASP A 34 -31.44 -20.01 -27.05
C ASP A 34 -31.42 -20.01 -25.51
N ASP A 35 -31.10 -21.16 -24.90
CA ASP A 35 -31.10 -21.37 -23.46
C ASP A 35 -29.84 -22.10 -22.96
N ARG A 36 -29.49 -21.87 -21.69
CA ARG A 36 -28.35 -22.53 -21.00
C ARG A 36 -28.79 -23.04 -19.64
N PHE A 37 -28.52 -24.32 -19.39
CA PHE A 37 -28.89 -24.99 -18.13
C PHE A 37 -27.65 -25.61 -17.48
N TYR A 38 -27.44 -25.29 -16.20
CA TYR A 38 -26.35 -25.84 -15.39
C TYR A 38 -26.93 -26.84 -14.39
N TRP A 39 -26.27 -27.98 -14.23
CA TRP A 39 -26.75 -29.05 -13.35
C TRP A 39 -25.73 -29.39 -12.27
N THR A 40 -26.19 -29.53 -11.03
CA THR A 40 -25.37 -29.98 -9.91
C THR A 40 -26.18 -30.87 -8.97
N ASP A 41 -25.53 -31.87 -8.40
CA ASP A 41 -26.08 -32.70 -7.32
C ASP A 41 -25.80 -32.12 -5.93
N SER A 42 -25.04 -31.02 -5.85
CA SER A 42 -24.76 -30.34 -4.60
C SER A 42 -25.87 -29.36 -4.22
N THR A 43 -26.74 -29.79 -3.32
CA THR A 43 -27.75 -28.89 -2.73
C THR A 43 -27.12 -27.71 -1.97
N THR A 44 -25.88 -27.87 -1.46
CA THR A 44 -25.10 -26.81 -0.81
C THR A 44 -24.74 -25.69 -1.78
N LEU A 45 -24.30 -26.01 -2.99
CA LEU A 45 -24.04 -24.99 -4.03
C LEU A 45 -25.31 -24.25 -4.43
N LEU A 46 -26.41 -24.98 -4.63
CA LEU A 46 -27.68 -24.37 -4.96
C LEU A 46 -28.15 -23.42 -3.85
N LYS A 47 -27.85 -23.71 -2.57
CA LYS A 47 -28.07 -22.77 -1.45
C LYS A 47 -27.19 -21.53 -1.56
N TYR A 48 -25.91 -21.69 -1.91
CA TYR A 48 -24.99 -20.57 -2.10
C TYR A 48 -25.46 -19.64 -3.22
N PHE A 49 -25.95 -20.18 -4.34
CA PHE A 49 -26.39 -19.38 -5.47
C PHE A 49 -27.70 -18.66 -5.22
N THR A 50 -28.62 -19.19 -4.41
CA THR A 50 -29.90 -18.54 -4.11
C THR A 50 -29.88 -17.60 -2.91
N ASN A 51 -28.88 -17.68 -2.04
CA ASN A 51 -28.86 -16.90 -0.80
C ASN A 51 -28.12 -15.57 -0.97
N ASP A 52 -28.87 -14.47 -1.00
CA ASP A 52 -28.33 -13.11 -1.11
C ASP A 52 -28.07 -12.43 0.24
N LYS A 53 -28.43 -13.09 1.34
CA LYS A 53 -28.38 -12.51 2.70
C LYS A 53 -27.16 -12.97 3.50
N ALA A 54 -26.64 -14.17 3.23
CA ALA A 54 -25.49 -14.71 3.95
C ALA A 54 -24.17 -14.09 3.48
N ARG A 55 -23.29 -13.78 4.42
CA ARG A 55 -21.92 -13.37 4.13
C ARG A 55 -21.00 -14.58 4.21
N TYR A 56 -20.43 -15.01 3.10
CA TYR A 56 -19.50 -16.14 3.08
C TYR A 56 -18.05 -15.73 3.38
N LYS A 57 -17.24 -16.69 3.82
CA LYS A 57 -15.78 -16.55 3.88
C LYS A 57 -15.21 -16.31 2.48
N THR A 58 -14.06 -15.62 2.39
CA THR A 58 -13.48 -15.09 1.15
C THR A 58 -13.40 -16.10 -0.01
N PHE A 59 -13.05 -17.35 0.27
CA PHE A 59 -12.94 -18.39 -0.77
C PHE A 59 -14.29 -18.66 -1.48
N VAL A 60 -15.36 -18.83 -0.68
CA VAL A 60 -16.71 -19.11 -1.19
C VAL A 60 -17.32 -17.84 -1.76
N ALA A 61 -17.16 -16.70 -1.07
CA ALA A 61 -17.68 -15.40 -1.52
C ALA A 61 -17.20 -15.03 -2.93
N ASN A 62 -15.90 -15.13 -3.20
CA ASN A 62 -15.34 -14.75 -4.50
C ASN A 62 -15.88 -15.63 -5.63
N ARG A 63 -16.01 -16.94 -5.42
CA ARG A 63 -16.45 -17.88 -6.46
C ARG A 63 -17.94 -17.83 -6.72
N VAL A 64 -18.73 -17.69 -5.66
CA VAL A 64 -20.17 -17.42 -5.79
C VAL A 64 -20.40 -16.12 -6.57
N GLN A 65 -19.59 -15.08 -6.31
CA GLN A 65 -19.65 -13.84 -7.08
C GLN A 65 -19.33 -14.07 -8.57
N THR A 66 -18.21 -14.74 -8.89
CA THR A 66 -17.84 -15.04 -10.29
C THR A 66 -18.93 -15.82 -11.04
N ILE A 67 -19.56 -16.79 -10.38
CA ILE A 67 -20.68 -17.55 -10.96
C ILE A 67 -21.90 -16.64 -11.19
N ARG A 68 -22.26 -15.81 -10.21
CA ARG A 68 -23.40 -14.87 -10.30
C ARG A 68 -23.20 -13.72 -11.30
N ASP A 69 -21.95 -13.34 -11.55
CA ASP A 69 -21.63 -12.32 -12.56
C ASP A 69 -21.90 -12.84 -13.99
N THR A 70 -21.97 -14.16 -14.17
CA THR A 70 -22.14 -14.81 -15.48
C THR A 70 -23.50 -15.51 -15.64
N THR A 71 -24.05 -16.03 -14.55
CA THR A 71 -25.26 -16.87 -14.55
C THR A 71 -26.24 -16.42 -13.48
N ALA A 72 -27.53 -16.60 -13.74
CA ALA A 72 -28.60 -16.34 -12.81
C ALA A 72 -28.94 -17.59 -11.98
N PRO A 73 -29.41 -17.46 -10.73
CA PRO A 73 -29.72 -18.61 -9.88
C PRO A 73 -30.78 -19.57 -10.46
N HIS A 74 -31.64 -19.12 -11.37
CA HIS A 74 -32.65 -19.95 -12.01
C HIS A 74 -32.11 -20.82 -13.16
N GLU A 75 -30.92 -20.52 -13.69
CA GLU A 75 -30.23 -21.35 -14.69
C GLU A 75 -29.59 -22.60 -14.06
N TRP A 76 -29.58 -22.70 -12.71
CA TRP A 76 -28.97 -23.80 -11.95
C TRP A 76 -30.01 -24.80 -11.43
N HIS A 77 -29.90 -26.04 -11.88
CA HIS A 77 -30.83 -27.14 -11.59
C HIS A 77 -30.18 -28.24 -10.76
N TYR A 78 -31.03 -28.96 -10.02
CA TYR A 78 -30.62 -30.12 -9.23
C TYR A 78 -30.69 -31.39 -10.07
N VAL A 79 -29.64 -32.20 -10.07
CA VAL A 79 -29.67 -33.58 -10.58
C VAL A 79 -29.33 -34.53 -9.43
N ASP A 80 -30.00 -35.68 -9.35
CA ASP A 80 -29.61 -36.71 -8.38
C ASP A 80 -28.21 -37.24 -8.70
N SER A 81 -27.37 -37.49 -7.70
CA SER A 81 -26.01 -38.01 -7.91
C SER A 81 -25.98 -39.29 -8.75
N ALA A 82 -27.00 -40.17 -8.65
CA ALA A 82 -27.08 -41.37 -9.47
C ALA A 82 -27.31 -41.09 -10.96
N LEU A 83 -27.90 -39.92 -11.27
CA LEU A 83 -28.22 -39.46 -12.62
C LEU A 83 -27.22 -38.44 -13.16
N ASN A 84 -26.27 -37.98 -12.35
CA ASN A 84 -25.26 -36.99 -12.72
C ASN A 84 -24.21 -37.58 -13.67
N PRO A 85 -24.17 -37.20 -14.96
CA PRO A 85 -23.18 -37.72 -15.90
C PRO A 85 -21.75 -37.28 -15.53
N ALA A 86 -21.57 -36.16 -14.83
CA ALA A 86 -20.24 -35.67 -14.44
C ALA A 86 -19.47 -36.67 -13.56
N ASP A 87 -20.19 -37.51 -12.81
CA ASP A 87 -19.62 -38.56 -11.97
C ASP A 87 -19.00 -39.72 -12.77
N ASP A 88 -19.47 -39.98 -14.00
CA ASP A 88 -18.91 -41.02 -14.87
C ASP A 88 -17.45 -40.70 -15.22
N ALA A 89 -17.12 -39.42 -15.39
CA ALA A 89 -15.76 -38.95 -15.65
C ALA A 89 -14.96 -38.69 -14.36
N SER A 90 -15.57 -38.10 -13.33
CA SER A 90 -14.86 -37.68 -12.12
C SER A 90 -14.48 -38.84 -11.18
N ARG A 91 -15.31 -39.88 -11.10
CA ARG A 91 -15.09 -41.06 -10.23
C ARG A 91 -14.38 -42.22 -10.95
N GLY A 92 -14.28 -42.14 -12.27
CA GLY A 92 -13.66 -43.14 -13.14
C GLY A 92 -14.59 -44.31 -13.46
N LEU A 93 -14.83 -44.52 -14.76
CA LEU A 93 -15.62 -45.65 -15.27
C LEU A 93 -14.71 -46.65 -16.01
N LYS A 94 -14.97 -47.96 -15.87
CA LYS A 94 -14.30 -48.97 -16.71
C LYS A 94 -14.72 -48.80 -18.16
N MET A 95 -13.76 -48.93 -19.10
CA MET A 95 -14.00 -48.72 -20.54
C MET A 95 -15.16 -49.54 -21.10
N SER A 96 -15.33 -50.80 -20.67
CA SER A 96 -16.46 -51.64 -21.09
C SER A 96 -17.81 -51.04 -20.71
N ARG A 97 -17.97 -50.55 -19.47
CA ARG A 97 -19.17 -49.85 -19.03
C ARG A 97 -19.36 -48.48 -19.69
N PHE A 98 -18.27 -47.82 -20.09
CA PHE A 98 -18.35 -46.52 -20.78
C PHE A 98 -18.92 -46.67 -22.19
N LEU A 99 -18.52 -47.73 -22.90
CA LEU A 99 -19.05 -48.04 -24.23
C LEU A 99 -20.52 -48.49 -24.19
N GLU A 100 -20.94 -49.17 -23.12
CA GLU A 100 -22.33 -49.59 -22.89
C GLU A 100 -23.23 -48.42 -22.45
N ASN A 101 -22.72 -47.52 -21.60
CA ASN A 101 -23.48 -46.41 -21.05
C ASN A 101 -23.29 -45.12 -21.87
N LYS A 102 -24.18 -44.90 -22.84
CA LYS A 102 -24.17 -43.69 -23.69
C LYS A 102 -24.59 -42.39 -22.98
N ARG A 103 -24.86 -42.43 -21.67
CA ARG A 103 -25.29 -41.25 -20.88
C ARG A 103 -24.30 -40.08 -20.92
N TRP A 104 -23.00 -40.35 -20.99
CA TRP A 104 -22.00 -39.29 -21.08
C TRP A 104 -22.10 -38.49 -22.40
N ILE A 105 -22.38 -39.18 -23.51
CA ILE A 105 -22.43 -38.58 -24.85
C ILE A 105 -23.81 -38.00 -25.14
N ASN A 106 -24.87 -38.73 -24.80
CA ASN A 106 -26.25 -38.35 -25.12
C ASN A 106 -26.92 -37.52 -24.01
N GLY A 107 -26.26 -37.35 -22.87
CA GLY A 107 -26.88 -36.81 -21.67
C GLY A 107 -27.86 -37.80 -21.01
N PRO A 108 -28.30 -37.51 -19.78
CA PRO A 108 -29.32 -38.29 -19.08
C PRO A 108 -30.70 -38.18 -19.76
N SER A 109 -31.49 -39.25 -19.67
CA SER A 109 -32.77 -39.39 -20.37
C SER A 109 -33.79 -38.30 -20.05
N PHE A 110 -33.73 -37.70 -18.86
CA PHE A 110 -34.65 -36.64 -18.46
C PHE A 110 -34.47 -35.34 -19.25
N LEU A 111 -33.29 -35.06 -19.81
CA LEU A 111 -33.07 -33.87 -20.64
C LEU A 111 -33.82 -33.92 -21.97
N TRP A 112 -34.22 -35.12 -22.40
CA TRP A 112 -35.00 -35.35 -23.62
C TRP A 112 -36.52 -35.26 -23.38
N LYS A 113 -36.93 -35.06 -22.13
CA LYS A 113 -38.32 -34.87 -21.73
C LYS A 113 -38.62 -33.39 -21.59
N ALA A 114 -39.91 -33.04 -21.55
CA ALA A 114 -40.35 -31.68 -21.29
C ALA A 114 -39.86 -31.18 -19.91
N THR A 115 -39.67 -29.87 -19.79
CA THR A 115 -39.01 -29.23 -18.63
C THR A 115 -39.76 -29.42 -17.31
N ASP A 116 -41.05 -29.72 -17.37
CA ASP A 116 -41.93 -30.07 -16.25
C ASP A 116 -41.69 -31.49 -15.70
N GLU A 117 -41.14 -32.39 -16.54
CA GLU A 117 -40.71 -33.75 -16.17
C GLU A 117 -39.27 -33.80 -15.65
N TRP A 118 -38.57 -32.68 -15.60
CA TRP A 118 -37.19 -32.63 -15.11
C TRP A 118 -37.10 -32.88 -13.59
N PRO A 119 -35.94 -33.35 -13.08
CA PRO A 119 -35.74 -33.55 -11.65
C PRO A 119 -36.04 -32.27 -10.86
N LYS A 120 -36.98 -32.38 -9.91
CA LYS A 120 -37.35 -31.26 -9.04
C LYS A 120 -36.34 -31.12 -7.91
N ARG A 121 -36.06 -29.87 -7.55
CA ARG A 121 -35.20 -29.54 -6.41
C ARG A 121 -35.82 -30.10 -5.11
N PRO A 122 -35.03 -30.74 -4.22
CA PRO A 122 -35.53 -31.21 -2.93
C PRO A 122 -36.14 -30.07 -2.11
N ALA A 123 -37.29 -30.31 -1.46
CA ALA A 123 -38.04 -29.29 -0.72
C ALA A 123 -37.30 -28.74 0.52
N ASP A 124 -36.26 -29.44 1.00
CA ASP A 124 -35.56 -29.14 2.26
C ASP A 124 -34.42 -28.11 2.13
N VAL A 125 -34.50 -27.25 1.11
CA VAL A 125 -33.60 -26.10 0.94
C VAL A 125 -34.14 -24.92 1.75
N SER A 126 -34.36 -25.12 3.05
CA SER A 126 -34.56 -24.02 3.99
C SER A 126 -33.27 -23.21 4.11
N ILE A 127 -33.37 -21.87 4.11
CA ILE A 127 -32.24 -20.91 4.13
C ILE A 127 -31.63 -20.82 5.55
N ASN A 128 -31.58 -21.92 6.30
CA ASN A 128 -30.94 -21.94 7.60
C ASN A 128 -29.43 -22.13 7.41
N THR A 129 -28.76 -21.01 7.18
CA THR A 129 -27.30 -20.90 6.96
C THR A 129 -26.50 -20.71 8.26
N LEU A 130 -27.16 -20.80 9.42
CA LEU A 130 -26.57 -20.54 10.73
C LEU A 130 -25.51 -21.58 11.13
N ASP A 131 -25.61 -22.81 10.65
CA ASP A 131 -24.69 -23.91 10.98
C ASP A 131 -23.64 -24.21 9.88
N ASP A 132 -23.61 -23.42 8.79
CA ASP A 132 -22.61 -23.62 7.73
C ASP A 132 -21.25 -23.01 8.13
N PRO A 133 -20.17 -23.80 8.24
CA PRO A 133 -18.85 -23.31 8.61
C PRO A 133 -18.24 -22.31 7.61
N GLU A 134 -18.75 -22.22 6.39
CA GLU A 134 -18.33 -21.26 5.37
C GLU A 134 -19.07 -19.92 5.45
N VAL A 135 -20.14 -19.83 6.24
CA VAL A 135 -20.83 -18.58 6.53
C VAL A 135 -20.06 -17.84 7.62
N ALA A 136 -19.68 -16.60 7.33
CA ALA A 136 -19.00 -15.74 8.27
C ALA A 136 -20.00 -15.32 9.36
N ALA A 137 -19.66 -15.58 10.62
CA ALA A 137 -20.42 -15.09 11.76
C ALA A 137 -20.63 -13.57 11.60
N ILE A 138 -21.89 -13.14 11.72
CA ILE A 138 -22.25 -11.73 11.73
C ILE A 138 -21.67 -11.14 13.02
N SER A 139 -20.43 -10.65 12.95
CA SER A 139 -19.94 -9.71 13.94
C SER A 139 -20.57 -8.38 13.58
N ALA A 140 -21.74 -8.10 14.15
CA ALA A 140 -22.25 -6.75 14.21
C ALA A 140 -21.20 -5.95 15.00
N ASN A 141 -20.39 -5.18 14.27
CA ASN A 141 -19.59 -4.14 14.90
C ASN A 141 -20.58 -3.05 15.29
N THR A 142 -21.22 -3.23 16.44
CA THR A 142 -21.89 -2.13 17.10
C THR A 142 -20.82 -1.08 17.33
N ILE A 143 -20.80 -0.03 16.51
CA ILE A 143 -20.14 1.20 16.89
C ILE A 143 -21.01 1.72 18.02
N ILE A 144 -20.69 1.29 19.23
CA ILE A 144 -21.07 2.06 20.41
C ILE A 144 -20.35 3.37 20.15
N SER A 145 -21.09 4.40 19.74
CA SER A 145 -20.63 5.78 19.80
C SER A 145 -20.39 6.06 21.27
N GLY A 146 -19.25 5.60 21.77
CA GLY A 146 -18.79 5.83 23.12
C GLY A 146 -18.72 7.33 23.30
N GLN A 147 -19.16 7.80 24.46
CA GLN A 147 -19.07 9.20 24.87
C GLN A 147 -17.74 9.80 24.37
N HIS A 148 -17.86 10.74 23.45
CA HIS A 148 -16.70 11.38 22.83
C HIS A 148 -15.92 12.08 23.95
N ASN A 149 -14.70 11.62 24.22
CA ASN A 149 -13.90 12.22 25.28
C ASN A 149 -13.31 13.54 24.75
N GLU A 150 -13.97 14.66 25.06
CA GLU A 150 -13.60 16.03 24.62
C GLU A 150 -12.11 16.35 24.87
N ILE A 151 -11.53 15.77 25.91
CA ILE A 151 -10.12 15.95 26.28
C ILE A 151 -9.19 15.35 25.22
N LEU A 152 -9.54 14.19 24.65
CA LEU A 152 -8.71 13.52 23.65
C LEU A 152 -8.77 14.23 22.29
N GLU A 153 -9.89 14.87 21.99
CA GLU A 153 -9.99 15.80 20.86
C GLU A 153 -9.04 16.98 21.05
N TYR A 154 -8.95 17.55 22.26
CA TYR A 154 -7.96 18.59 22.54
C TYR A 154 -6.52 18.09 22.34
N PHE A 155 -6.22 16.84 22.70
CA PHE A 155 -4.88 16.26 22.48
C PHE A 155 -4.55 16.14 20.98
N SER A 156 -5.55 15.95 20.12
CA SER A 156 -5.37 15.87 18.65
C SER A 156 -4.79 17.16 18.04
N ARG A 157 -4.93 18.30 18.72
CA ARG A 157 -4.41 19.61 18.28
C ARG A 157 -2.90 19.74 18.39
N PHE A 158 -2.23 18.85 19.12
CA PHE A 158 -0.79 18.88 19.32
C PHE A 158 -0.08 18.00 18.30
N SER A 159 1.02 18.48 17.72
CA SER A 159 1.86 17.70 16.80
C SER A 159 3.09 17.08 17.46
N GLN A 160 3.40 17.45 18.71
CA GLN A 160 4.59 17.00 19.43
C GLN A 160 4.25 16.53 20.84
N TRP A 161 4.80 15.38 21.23
CA TRP A 161 4.62 14.79 22.56
C TRP A 161 5.03 15.74 23.69
N TYR A 162 6.19 16.37 23.58
CA TYR A 162 6.69 17.30 24.59
C TYR A 162 5.76 18.51 24.79
N ARG A 163 5.20 19.07 23.71
CA ARG A 163 4.26 20.20 23.79
C ARG A 163 2.97 19.81 24.49
N LEU A 164 2.44 18.63 24.20
CA LEU A 164 1.28 18.08 24.89
C LEU A 164 1.56 17.90 26.39
N LYS A 165 2.68 17.26 26.76
CA LYS A 165 3.09 17.12 28.17
C LYS A 165 3.21 18.46 28.88
N LYS A 166 3.83 19.45 28.24
CA LYS A 166 4.01 20.80 28.80
C LYS A 166 2.67 21.51 29.01
N ALA A 167 1.74 21.40 28.07
CA ALA A 167 0.41 21.98 28.20
C ALA A 167 -0.37 21.35 29.36
N ILE A 168 -0.36 20.02 29.48
CA ILE A 168 -1.05 19.32 30.58
C ILE A 168 -0.37 19.59 31.93
N ALA A 169 0.96 19.70 31.97
CA ALA A 169 1.68 20.10 33.18
C ALA A 169 1.24 21.49 33.68
N TRP A 170 1.09 22.46 32.77
CA TRP A 170 0.53 23.78 33.12
C TRP A 170 -0.91 23.69 33.64
N LEU A 171 -1.78 22.90 32.99
CA LEU A 171 -3.16 22.72 33.46
C LEU A 171 -3.23 22.08 34.86
N LEU A 172 -2.37 21.08 35.12
CA LEU A 172 -2.28 20.45 36.44
C LEU A 172 -1.74 21.41 37.51
N ARG A 173 -0.84 22.32 37.14
CA ARG A 173 -0.32 23.35 38.06
C ARG A 173 -1.38 24.41 38.39
N MET A 174 -2.24 24.77 37.43
CA MET A 174 -3.30 25.76 37.63
C MET A 174 -4.54 25.20 38.33
N LYS A 175 -4.63 23.87 38.52
CA LYS A 175 -5.72 23.26 39.28
C LYS A 175 -5.70 23.83 40.72
N PRO A 176 -6.83 24.36 41.24
CA PRO A 176 -6.86 24.86 42.61
C PRO A 176 -6.49 23.71 43.55
N ARG A 177 -5.44 23.92 44.37
CA ARG A 177 -5.10 22.98 45.44
C ARG A 177 -6.30 22.88 46.38
N GLN A 178 -7.01 21.75 46.34
CA GLN A 178 -7.99 21.38 47.36
C GLN A 178 -7.28 20.96 48.65
N ASP A 179 -6.38 21.79 49.19
CA ASP A 179 -5.92 21.63 50.56
C ASP A 179 -6.85 22.44 51.46
N ARG A 180 -7.89 21.77 51.95
CA ARG A 180 -8.86 22.32 52.90
C ARG A 180 -8.28 22.54 54.31
N ASN A 181 -6.99 22.29 54.57
CA ASN A 181 -6.45 22.27 55.94
C ASN A 181 -5.13 23.03 56.20
N ARG A 182 -4.79 24.05 55.40
CA ARG A 182 -3.71 25.00 55.76
C ARG A 182 -4.13 26.45 55.59
N ARG A 183 -5.20 26.84 56.30
CA ARG A 183 -5.36 28.21 56.81
C ARG A 183 -5.14 28.17 58.31
N ASN A 184 -3.88 28.04 58.69
CA ASN A 184 -3.33 28.49 59.97
C ASN A 184 -1.82 28.30 59.87
N LEU A 185 -1.15 29.35 59.44
CA LEU A 185 -0.11 30.05 60.20
C LEU A 185 0.48 31.06 59.22
N GLY A 186 0.41 32.32 59.62
CA GLY A 186 0.92 33.42 58.84
C GLY A 186 2.41 33.21 58.57
N ASP A 187 2.79 33.43 57.32
CA ASP A 187 4.05 34.10 57.10
C ASP A 187 3.91 35.02 55.90
N SER A 188 3.98 36.30 56.21
CA SER A 188 4.05 37.41 55.27
C SER A 188 5.43 37.40 54.64
N SER A 189 5.63 36.56 53.63
CA SER A 189 6.77 36.72 52.71
C SER A 189 6.24 36.94 51.30
N THR A 190 6.42 38.17 50.85
CA THR A 190 6.35 38.68 49.49
C THR A 190 7.25 37.82 48.58
N GLN A 191 6.74 36.68 48.10
CA GLN A 191 7.44 35.88 47.09
C GLN A 191 7.01 36.33 45.69
N ASP A 192 7.95 37.04 45.07
CA ASP A 192 8.20 37.25 43.65
C ASP A 192 7.25 36.53 42.67
N LYS A 193 6.45 37.30 41.93
CA LYS A 193 5.50 36.82 40.90
C LYS A 193 6.20 36.39 39.60
N THR A 194 7.39 35.81 39.67
CA THR A 194 8.02 35.17 38.50
C THR A 194 7.42 33.78 38.31
N LEU A 195 6.74 33.54 37.19
CA LEU A 195 6.26 32.22 36.80
C LEU A 195 7.44 31.26 36.68
N LYS A 196 7.65 30.40 37.70
CA LYS A 196 8.72 29.41 37.69
C LYS A 196 8.57 28.45 36.50
N PRO A 197 9.67 28.03 35.83
CA PRO A 197 9.63 27.01 34.78
C PRO A 197 8.94 25.71 35.23
N ILE A 198 8.42 24.93 34.29
CA ILE A 198 7.88 23.58 34.59
C ILE A 198 9.04 22.65 34.97
N MET A 199 8.88 21.94 36.09
CA MET A 199 9.85 20.97 36.56
C MET A 199 9.64 19.60 35.90
N VAL A 200 10.67 18.76 35.96
CA VAL A 200 10.63 17.41 35.36
C VAL A 200 9.55 16.55 36.01
N GLU A 201 9.36 16.63 37.33
CA GLU A 201 8.34 15.83 38.02
C GLU A 201 6.92 16.22 37.59
N GLU A 202 6.71 17.47 37.19
CA GLU A 202 5.41 17.91 36.67
C GLU A 202 5.16 17.41 35.24
N LEU A 203 6.21 17.29 34.42
CA LEU A 203 6.10 16.65 33.10
C LEU A 203 5.83 15.15 33.23
N GLU A 204 6.43 14.48 34.21
CA GLU A 204 6.16 13.06 34.51
C GLU A 204 4.73 12.85 35.01
N LYS A 205 4.24 13.70 35.91
CA LYS A 205 2.83 13.68 36.34
C LYS A 205 1.86 13.94 35.19
N ALA A 206 2.19 14.87 34.30
CA ALA A 206 1.41 15.15 33.10
C ALA A 206 1.39 13.95 32.15
N GLU A 207 2.53 13.30 31.94
CA GLU A 207 2.66 12.08 31.15
C GLU A 207 1.76 10.96 31.67
N VAL A 208 1.86 10.64 32.97
CA VAL A 208 1.00 9.63 33.63
C VAL A 208 -0.48 9.98 33.44
N THR A 209 -0.84 11.25 33.63
CA THR A 209 -2.23 11.72 33.49
C THR A 209 -2.75 11.54 32.06
N ILE A 210 -1.97 11.93 31.05
CA ILE A 210 -2.35 11.77 29.63
C ILE A 210 -2.55 10.29 29.32
N VAL A 211 -1.62 9.43 29.72
CA VAL A 211 -1.69 8.00 29.41
C VAL A 211 -2.87 7.35 30.14
N LYS A 212 -3.19 7.74 31.38
CA LYS A 212 -4.40 7.28 32.07
C LYS A 212 -5.68 7.59 31.30
N ILE A 213 -5.80 8.79 30.73
CA ILE A 213 -6.98 9.19 29.96
C ILE A 213 -7.10 8.31 28.71
N VAL A 214 -6.00 8.09 28.00
CA VAL A 214 -5.95 7.23 26.80
C VAL A 214 -6.31 5.78 27.17
N GLN A 215 -5.77 5.26 28.27
CA GLN A 215 -6.07 3.91 28.74
C GLN A 215 -7.52 3.76 29.21
N ALA A 216 -8.08 4.76 29.90
CA ALA A 216 -9.46 4.76 30.36
C ALA A 216 -10.47 4.72 29.21
N GLU A 217 -10.17 5.41 28.09
CA GLU A 217 -10.99 5.34 26.89
C GLU A 217 -10.82 4.00 26.15
N SER A 218 -9.58 3.52 26.02
CA SER A 218 -9.29 2.35 25.17
C SER A 218 -9.50 1.00 25.85
N PHE A 219 -9.39 0.93 27.18
CA PHE A 219 -9.44 -0.30 27.98
C PHE A 219 -10.33 -0.16 29.23
N PRO A 220 -11.57 0.36 29.12
CA PRO A 220 -12.42 0.62 30.29
C PRO A 220 -12.78 -0.67 31.04
N ASP A 221 -13.09 -1.73 30.30
CA ASP A 221 -13.47 -3.03 30.85
C ASP A 221 -12.31 -3.67 31.62
N GLU A 222 -11.11 -3.71 31.02
CA GLU A 222 -9.93 -4.30 31.64
C GLU A 222 -9.51 -3.55 32.91
N ILE A 223 -9.55 -2.22 32.89
CA ILE A 223 -9.25 -1.41 34.08
C ILE A 223 -10.28 -1.65 35.18
N SER A 224 -11.57 -1.72 34.85
CA SER A 224 -12.63 -1.96 35.84
C SER A 224 -12.49 -3.32 36.51
N VAL A 225 -12.12 -4.36 35.76
CA VAL A 225 -11.89 -5.71 36.28
C VAL A 225 -10.68 -5.73 37.20
N LEU A 226 -9.57 -5.09 36.81
CA LEU A 226 -8.34 -5.07 37.60
C LEU A 226 -8.51 -4.31 38.91
N LYS A 227 -9.22 -3.17 38.92
CA LYS A 227 -9.53 -2.43 40.16
C LYS A 227 -10.29 -3.27 41.17
N ARG A 228 -11.35 -3.97 40.73
CA ARG A 228 -12.15 -4.87 41.60
C ARG A 228 -11.31 -6.01 42.19
N VAL A 229 -10.35 -6.53 41.42
CA VAL A 229 -9.46 -7.59 41.89
C VAL A 229 -8.47 -7.05 42.91
N GLU A 230 -7.91 -5.87 42.70
CA GLU A 230 -6.95 -5.21 43.60
C GLU A 230 -7.56 -4.97 44.99
N ASP A 231 -8.81 -4.46 45.02
CA ASP A 231 -9.61 -4.29 46.24
C ASP A 231 -9.88 -5.62 46.98
N SER A 232 -9.99 -6.72 46.23
CA SER A 232 -10.27 -8.07 46.77
C SER A 232 -9.01 -8.82 47.20
N SER A 233 -7.83 -8.49 46.67
CA SER A 233 -6.56 -9.17 46.95
C SER A 233 -5.89 -8.82 48.29
N LYS A 234 -6.53 -7.99 49.12
CA LYS A 234 -6.17 -7.87 50.55
C LYS A 234 -6.53 -9.14 51.37
N VAL A 235 -7.29 -10.08 50.79
CA VAL A 235 -7.59 -11.37 51.41
C VAL A 235 -6.92 -12.49 50.61
N ASN A 236 -5.90 -13.12 51.21
CA ASN A 236 -5.11 -14.20 50.62
C ASN A 236 -6.00 -15.36 50.17
N ASN A 237 -6.25 -15.50 48.86
CA ASN A 237 -6.84 -16.73 48.35
C ASN A 237 -6.40 -17.06 46.92
N ARG A 238 -5.72 -18.21 46.79
CA ARG A 238 -5.23 -18.87 45.56
C ARG A 238 -6.34 -19.13 44.51
N SER A 239 -7.60 -19.05 44.92
CA SER A 239 -8.80 -19.15 44.08
C SER A 239 -9.00 -17.94 43.15
N LEU A 240 -8.52 -16.75 43.53
CA LEU A 240 -8.70 -15.49 42.77
C LEU A 240 -7.88 -15.44 41.48
N THR A 241 -6.72 -16.12 41.42
CA THR A 241 -5.89 -16.19 40.20
C THR A 241 -6.59 -16.98 39.08
N LYS A 242 -7.41 -17.97 39.45
CA LYS A 242 -8.26 -18.76 38.54
C LYS A 242 -9.46 -17.95 38.03
N GLN A 243 -9.98 -17.01 38.85
CA GLN A 243 -11.01 -16.03 38.44
C GLN A 243 -10.45 -14.88 37.58
N LYS A 244 -9.22 -14.40 37.86
CA LYS A 244 -8.49 -13.41 37.03
C LYS A 244 -8.37 -13.87 35.57
N THR A 245 -8.14 -15.18 35.39
CA THR A 245 -7.94 -15.82 34.08
C THR A 245 -9.24 -16.20 33.36
N THR A 246 -10.38 -16.29 34.05
CA THR A 246 -11.69 -16.59 33.45
C THR A 246 -12.47 -15.32 33.08
N LYS A 247 -12.32 -14.21 33.83
CA LYS A 247 -13.07 -12.95 33.58
C LYS A 247 -12.42 -11.97 32.61
N LEU A 248 -11.08 -11.90 32.51
CA LEU A 248 -10.45 -11.34 31.31
C LEU A 248 -10.72 -12.32 30.19
N ARG A 249 -11.83 -12.11 29.46
CA ARG A 249 -12.29 -13.00 28.39
C ARG A 249 -11.08 -13.45 27.55
N LYS A 250 -11.02 -14.75 27.24
CA LYS A 250 -9.99 -15.36 26.35
C LYS A 250 -9.90 -14.67 24.96
N SER A 251 -10.78 -13.71 24.67
CA SER A 251 -10.81 -12.85 23.48
C SER A 251 -10.17 -11.46 23.64
N SER A 252 -9.86 -10.99 24.85
CA SER A 252 -9.24 -9.67 25.04
C SER A 252 -7.79 -9.70 24.55
N SER A 253 -7.41 -8.74 23.69
CA SER A 253 -6.07 -8.66 23.11
C SER A 253 -4.96 -8.54 24.16
N LEU A 254 -5.32 -8.08 25.36
CA LEU A 254 -4.44 -7.86 26.50
C LEU A 254 -4.23 -9.09 27.37
N TYR A 255 -5.08 -10.12 27.31
CA TYR A 255 -4.98 -11.31 28.19
C TYR A 255 -3.59 -11.97 28.14
N ARG A 256 -2.97 -12.03 26.95
CA ARG A 256 -1.65 -12.64 26.75
C ARG A 256 -0.50 -11.87 27.41
N LEU A 257 -0.74 -10.63 27.82
CA LEU A 257 0.27 -9.74 28.41
C LEU A 257 0.28 -9.76 29.94
N ASP A 258 -0.54 -10.60 30.60
CA ASP A 258 -0.77 -10.62 32.05
C ASP A 258 -0.85 -9.20 32.64
N PRO A 259 -1.81 -8.38 32.20
CA PRO A 259 -1.86 -6.97 32.57
C PRO A 259 -2.10 -6.81 34.08
N PHE A 260 -1.52 -5.76 34.65
CA PHE A 260 -1.75 -5.34 36.03
C PHE A 260 -1.72 -3.80 36.14
N LEU A 261 -2.25 -3.27 37.23
CA LEU A 261 -2.19 -1.84 37.53
C LEU A 261 -0.92 -1.53 38.32
N GLY A 262 -0.12 -0.58 37.83
CA GLY A 262 1.05 -0.05 38.54
C GLY A 262 0.64 0.79 39.75
N SER A 263 1.63 1.12 40.59
CA SER A 263 1.42 2.00 41.77
C SER A 263 0.93 3.39 41.42
N ASP A 264 1.26 3.85 40.21
CA ASP A 264 0.79 5.09 39.63
C ASP A 264 -0.61 4.97 39.00
N GLY A 265 -1.23 3.79 38.99
CA GLY A 265 -2.53 3.51 38.40
C GLY A 265 -2.53 3.39 36.88
N LEU A 266 -1.36 3.18 36.26
CA LEU A 266 -1.25 2.86 34.83
C LEU A 266 -1.43 1.36 34.58
N LEU A 267 -2.03 1.03 33.44
CA LEU A 267 -2.11 -0.35 32.96
C LEU A 267 -0.78 -0.76 32.34
N CYS A 268 -0.10 -1.74 32.94
CA CYS A 268 1.24 -2.18 32.55
C CYS A 268 1.28 -3.67 32.17
N VAL A 269 2.29 -4.04 31.38
CA VAL A 269 2.53 -5.43 30.97
C VAL A 269 3.10 -6.23 32.14
N GLY A 270 2.52 -7.41 32.39
CA GLY A 270 3.09 -8.42 33.27
C GLY A 270 4.43 -8.93 32.72
N GLY A 271 5.47 -8.78 33.52
CA GLY A 271 6.83 -9.13 33.11
C GLY A 271 7.32 -10.46 33.68
N ARG A 272 8.25 -11.10 32.97
CA ARG A 272 9.12 -12.18 33.48
C ARG A 272 10.41 -11.68 34.14
N LEU A 273 10.69 -10.37 34.00
CA LEU A 273 11.92 -9.71 34.48
C LEU A 273 11.79 -9.19 35.92
N ARG A 274 10.80 -9.67 36.69
CA ARG A 274 10.53 -9.17 38.06
C ARG A 274 11.72 -9.31 39.01
N ARG A 275 12.59 -10.29 38.78
CA ARG A 275 13.76 -10.62 39.63
C ARG A 275 15.07 -9.95 39.20
N CYS A 276 15.05 -9.11 38.16
CA CYS A 276 16.27 -8.50 37.63
C CYS A 276 16.45 -7.10 38.24
N ASP A 277 17.20 -6.96 39.33
CA ASP A 277 17.27 -5.69 40.07
C ASP A 277 17.99 -4.55 39.32
N GLU A 278 18.79 -4.90 38.31
CA GLU A 278 19.57 -3.97 37.48
C GLU A 278 18.73 -3.16 36.47
N ILE A 279 17.47 -3.56 36.22
CA ILE A 279 16.59 -2.92 35.23
C ILE A 279 15.53 -2.06 35.93
N THR A 280 15.26 -0.87 35.37
CA THR A 280 14.22 0.04 35.87
C THR A 280 12.84 -0.59 35.83
N THR A 281 11.98 -0.19 36.78
CA THR A 281 10.60 -0.69 36.86
C THR A 281 9.80 -0.42 35.59
N GLU A 282 10.02 0.72 34.93
CA GLU A 282 9.38 1.07 33.66
C GLU A 282 9.73 0.10 32.52
N MET A 283 10.97 -0.38 32.48
CA MET A 283 11.42 -1.33 31.46
C MET A 283 11.02 -2.77 31.80
N LYS A 284 10.92 -3.11 33.10
CA LYS A 284 10.35 -4.39 33.57
C LYS A 284 8.87 -4.51 33.23
N HIS A 285 8.15 -3.41 33.37
CA HIS A 285 6.69 -3.34 33.24
C HIS A 285 6.28 -2.17 32.34
N PRO A 286 6.52 -2.27 31.02
CA PRO A 286 6.17 -1.19 30.11
C PRO A 286 4.66 -0.91 30.11
N VAL A 287 4.33 0.37 29.99
CA VAL A 287 2.95 0.88 30.02
C VAL A 287 2.22 0.51 28.73
N ILE A 288 1.04 -0.08 28.84
CA ILE A 288 0.27 -0.57 27.70
C ILE A 288 -0.40 0.61 26.97
N LEU A 289 -0.22 0.69 25.66
CA LEU A 289 -0.86 1.70 24.82
C LEU A 289 -1.69 1.06 23.70
N PRO A 290 -2.83 1.69 23.34
CA PRO A 290 -3.65 1.21 22.23
C PRO A 290 -2.90 1.33 20.91
N LYS A 291 -3.23 0.43 19.98
CA LYS A 291 -2.66 0.42 18.63
C LYS A 291 -2.91 1.76 17.92
N ASN A 292 -4.16 2.22 17.99
CA ASN A 292 -4.64 3.43 17.32
C ASN A 292 -4.85 4.53 18.37
N GLY A 293 -4.67 5.78 17.97
CA GLY A 293 -4.80 6.94 18.84
C GLY A 293 -3.74 7.98 18.52
N HIS A 294 -4.14 9.25 18.57
CA HIS A 294 -3.25 10.37 18.28
C HIS A 294 -2.08 10.44 19.27
N VAL A 295 -2.35 10.25 20.56
CA VAL A 295 -1.31 10.21 21.60
C VAL A 295 -0.28 9.10 21.33
N THR A 296 -0.73 7.91 20.94
CA THR A 296 0.18 6.82 20.55
C THR A 296 1.07 7.24 19.39
N GLU A 297 0.53 7.97 18.41
CA GLU A 297 1.29 8.47 17.26
C GLU A 297 2.32 9.54 17.67
N LEU A 298 1.96 10.45 18.59
CA LEU A 298 2.90 11.42 19.18
C LEU A 298 4.06 10.73 19.92
N ILE A 299 3.76 9.69 20.70
CA ILE A 299 4.77 8.92 21.45
C ILE A 299 5.70 8.17 20.47
N ILE A 300 5.15 7.57 19.41
CA ILE A 300 5.95 6.95 18.34
C ILE A 300 6.86 7.99 17.69
N GLY A 301 6.33 9.17 17.36
CA GLY A 301 7.10 10.25 16.74
C GLY A 301 8.26 10.73 17.61
N HIS A 302 7.98 11.01 18.89
CA HIS A 302 9.02 11.41 19.83
C HIS A 302 10.14 10.37 19.98
N ASN A 303 9.78 9.09 20.09
CA ASN A 303 10.78 8.02 20.18
C ASN A 303 11.51 7.77 18.85
N HIS A 304 10.86 8.06 17.72
CA HIS A 304 11.49 7.98 16.40
C HIS A 304 12.53 9.10 16.20
N GLU A 305 12.23 10.31 16.64
CA GLU A 305 13.15 11.46 16.67
C GLU A 305 14.33 11.18 17.62
N ASN A 306 14.06 10.72 18.84
CA ASN A 306 15.11 10.37 19.82
C ASN A 306 16.01 9.22 19.33
N ALA A 307 15.47 8.32 18.50
CA ALA A 307 16.23 7.25 17.84
C ALA A 307 16.99 7.74 16.59
N ALA A 308 17.16 9.06 16.40
CA ALA A 308 17.81 9.69 15.26
C ALA A 308 17.28 9.18 13.90
N HIS A 309 15.95 9.07 13.78
CA HIS A 309 15.28 8.49 12.62
C HIS A 309 15.72 7.07 12.27
N GLY A 310 16.13 6.28 13.27
CA GLY A 310 16.54 4.89 13.11
C GLY A 310 15.52 4.01 12.39
N ARG A 311 15.97 2.83 11.93
CA ARG A 311 15.06 1.84 11.33
C ARG A 311 14.06 1.36 12.39
N ARG A 312 12.98 0.72 11.93
CA ARG A 312 11.89 0.16 12.76
C ARG A 312 12.37 -0.55 14.04
N GLY A 313 13.42 -1.37 13.96
CA GLY A 313 13.92 -2.12 15.11
C GLY A 313 14.44 -1.21 16.23
N ILE A 314 15.18 -0.15 15.88
CA ILE A 314 15.73 0.81 16.84
C ILE A 314 14.60 1.59 17.51
N THR A 315 13.68 2.15 16.72
CA THR A 315 12.51 2.86 17.26
C THR A 315 11.66 1.97 18.17
N LEU A 316 11.47 0.69 17.82
CA LEU A 316 10.76 -0.26 18.68
C LEU A 316 11.49 -0.54 19.99
N ASN A 317 12.82 -0.60 19.98
CA ASN A 317 13.60 -0.82 21.19
C ASN A 317 13.50 0.38 22.14
N HIS A 318 13.59 1.62 21.62
CA HIS A 318 13.35 2.83 22.41
C HIS A 318 11.93 2.82 23.01
N LEU A 319 10.92 2.51 22.19
CA LEU A 319 9.54 2.43 22.66
C LEU A 319 9.39 1.39 23.78
N ARG A 320 9.94 0.18 23.60
CA ARG A 320 9.86 -0.91 24.58
C ARG A 320 10.55 -0.63 25.91
N GLY A 321 11.41 0.39 25.98
CA GLY A 321 12.01 0.84 27.23
C GLY A 321 10.96 1.36 28.23
N ARG A 322 9.82 1.88 27.76
CA ARG A 322 8.78 2.47 28.63
C ARG A 322 7.34 2.11 28.23
N TYR A 323 7.08 1.83 26.96
CA TYR A 323 5.74 1.61 26.42
C TYR A 323 5.61 0.30 25.64
N TRP A 324 4.48 -0.38 25.84
CA TRP A 324 4.05 -1.53 25.07
C TRP A 324 2.83 -1.20 24.22
N ILE A 325 3.06 -0.83 22.96
CA ILE A 325 1.97 -0.54 22.01
C ILE A 325 1.44 -1.85 21.42
N ILE A 326 0.13 -2.07 21.49
CA ILE A 326 -0.51 -3.23 20.85
C ILE A 326 -0.23 -3.20 19.34
N ASN A 327 0.34 -4.28 18.80
CA ASN A 327 0.76 -4.37 17.40
C ASN A 327 1.70 -3.21 16.96
N ALA A 328 2.64 -2.84 17.85
CA ALA A 328 3.62 -1.77 17.64
C ALA A 328 4.32 -1.85 16.28
N ASN A 329 4.69 -3.05 15.83
CA ASN A 329 5.40 -3.28 14.57
C ASN A 329 4.70 -2.65 13.35
N SER A 330 3.39 -2.84 13.24
CA SER A 330 2.59 -2.32 12.14
C SER A 330 2.51 -0.79 12.21
N ARG A 331 2.27 -0.25 13.41
CA ARG A 331 2.09 1.20 13.62
C ARG A 331 3.40 1.97 13.44
N VAL A 332 4.50 1.50 14.00
CA VAL A 332 5.84 2.10 13.80
C VAL A 332 6.24 2.08 12.33
N ARG A 333 5.98 0.97 11.60
CA ARG A 333 6.27 0.91 10.16
C ARG A 333 5.50 1.98 9.38
N ASN A 334 4.19 2.12 9.64
CA ASN A 334 3.34 3.11 8.99
C ASN A 334 3.78 4.54 9.31
N TYR A 335 4.18 4.81 10.55
CA TYR A 335 4.70 6.11 10.93
C TYR A 335 6.00 6.44 10.18
N ILE A 336 6.98 5.53 10.19
CA ILE A 336 8.28 5.73 9.52
C ILE A 336 8.12 5.94 8.01
N SER A 337 7.19 5.26 7.35
CA SER A 337 6.94 5.48 5.92
C SER A 337 6.38 6.86 5.60
N ARG A 338 5.73 7.51 6.57
CA ARG A 338 5.18 8.87 6.46
C ARG A 338 6.14 9.95 6.96
N CYS A 339 7.18 9.60 7.72
CA CYS A 339 8.20 10.56 8.16
C CYS A 339 8.89 11.20 6.94
N VAL A 340 8.90 12.53 6.88
CA VAL A 340 9.46 13.30 5.75
C VAL A 340 10.97 13.12 5.66
N ASP A 341 11.67 13.20 6.80
CA ASP A 341 13.12 13.04 6.86
C ASP A 341 13.54 11.64 6.41
N CYS A 342 12.86 10.60 6.92
CA CYS A 342 13.08 9.23 6.47
C CYS A 342 12.83 9.06 4.96
N ARG A 343 11.81 9.72 4.40
CA ARG A 343 11.53 9.66 2.96
C ARG A 343 12.61 10.34 2.13
N LYS A 344 13.14 11.48 2.58
CA LYS A 344 14.24 12.18 1.92
C LYS A 344 15.54 11.37 1.98
N PHE A 345 15.96 10.94 3.18
CA PHE A 345 17.22 10.24 3.37
C PHE A 345 17.25 8.82 2.79
N ARG A 346 16.09 8.19 2.60
CA ARG A 346 15.97 6.81 2.08
C ARG A 346 15.33 6.74 0.69
N ALA A 347 15.18 7.88 0.01
CA ALA A 347 14.73 7.90 -1.37
C ALA A 347 15.66 7.01 -2.20
N ARG A 348 15.07 6.13 -3.03
CA ARG A 348 15.86 5.33 -3.97
C ARG A 348 16.40 6.27 -5.05
N THR A 349 17.67 6.10 -5.41
CA THR A 349 18.21 6.73 -6.62
C THR A 349 17.36 6.31 -7.82
N ALA A 350 17.08 7.27 -8.70
CA ALA A 350 16.42 6.98 -9.97
C ALA A 350 17.31 6.00 -10.74
N LYS A 351 16.71 4.92 -11.26
CA LYS A 351 17.40 4.04 -12.19
C LYS A 351 17.30 4.68 -13.56
N GLU A 352 18.43 4.94 -14.20
CA GLU A 352 18.47 5.40 -15.58
C GLU A 352 17.82 4.34 -16.47
N LYS A 353 16.73 4.71 -17.14
CA LYS A 353 16.17 3.90 -18.23
C LYS A 353 16.79 4.44 -19.52
N MET A 354 17.55 3.61 -20.22
CA MET A 354 18.08 3.96 -21.54
C MET A 354 16.89 4.28 -22.47
N ALA A 355 16.91 5.47 -23.06
CA ALA A 355 15.92 5.85 -24.05
C ALA A 355 16.15 5.09 -25.37
N ASP A 356 15.09 4.88 -26.12
CA ASP A 356 15.19 4.31 -27.46
C ASP A 356 16.04 5.21 -28.37
N LEU A 357 16.78 4.58 -29.28
CA LEU A 357 17.61 5.31 -30.23
C LEU A 357 16.72 6.08 -31.23
N PRO A 358 17.08 7.32 -31.58
CA PRO A 358 16.29 8.10 -32.53
C PRO A 358 16.37 7.50 -33.94
N LYS A 359 15.32 7.73 -34.76
CA LYS A 359 15.14 7.10 -36.07
C LYS A 359 16.31 7.36 -37.03
N ASP A 360 16.88 8.57 -37.01
CA ASP A 360 18.03 8.98 -37.80
C ASP A 360 19.32 8.18 -37.52
N ARG A 361 19.40 7.49 -36.38
CA ARG A 361 20.49 6.53 -36.08
C ARG A 361 20.20 5.12 -36.60
N LEU A 362 18.94 4.82 -36.95
CA LEU A 362 18.50 3.49 -37.40
C LEU A 362 18.27 3.45 -38.92
N THR A 363 17.99 4.59 -39.54
CA THR A 363 17.74 4.69 -40.98
C THR A 363 19.04 4.51 -41.78
N SER A 364 19.06 3.55 -42.69
CA SER A 364 20.15 3.42 -43.67
C SER A 364 20.11 4.58 -44.66
N ALA A 365 21.16 5.40 -44.68
CA ALA A 365 21.30 6.55 -45.54
C ALA A 365 22.76 6.73 -46.00
N ALA A 366 22.99 7.58 -47.00
CA ALA A 366 24.35 7.90 -47.42
C ALA A 366 25.18 8.47 -46.24
N PRO A 367 26.52 8.32 -46.26
CA PRO A 367 27.38 8.88 -45.23
C PRO A 367 27.13 10.40 -45.05
N TYR A 368 27.07 10.84 -43.80
CA TYR A 368 26.83 12.24 -43.38
C TYR A 368 25.43 12.82 -43.69
N THR A 369 24.47 12.03 -44.18
CA THR A 369 23.07 12.49 -44.28
C THR A 369 22.47 12.83 -42.91
N TYR A 370 22.75 12.02 -41.89
CA TYR A 370 22.39 12.27 -40.49
C TYR A 370 23.66 12.42 -39.67
N CYS A 371 23.85 13.59 -39.05
CA CYS A 371 25.06 13.91 -38.30
C CYS A 371 24.77 14.35 -36.87
N GLY A 372 25.61 13.93 -35.94
CA GLY A 372 25.77 14.60 -34.65
C GLY A 372 26.86 15.67 -34.77
N VAL A 373 26.69 16.79 -34.09
CA VAL A 373 27.72 17.81 -33.97
C VAL A 373 28.00 18.13 -32.51
N ASP A 374 29.28 18.24 -32.18
CA ASP A 374 29.76 18.61 -30.85
C ASP A 374 30.99 19.50 -30.97
N LEU A 375 31.24 20.34 -29.96
CA LEU A 375 32.39 21.23 -29.94
C LEU A 375 33.34 20.86 -28.80
N LEU A 376 34.60 20.62 -29.16
CA LEU A 376 35.70 20.42 -28.22
C LEU A 376 36.50 21.71 -28.04
N GLY A 377 36.97 21.97 -26.83
CA GLY A 377 37.89 23.07 -26.54
C GLY A 377 37.54 23.84 -25.26
N PRO A 378 38.22 24.97 -25.00
CA PRO A 378 39.19 25.63 -25.89
C PRO A 378 40.57 24.94 -25.91
N CYS A 379 41.11 24.73 -27.11
CA CYS A 379 42.51 24.41 -27.32
C CYS A 379 43.31 25.71 -27.49
N LEU A 380 44.39 25.87 -26.73
CA LEU A 380 45.28 27.02 -26.85
C LEU A 380 46.33 26.74 -27.93
N ILE A 381 46.37 27.59 -28.95
CA ILE A 381 47.39 27.55 -30.02
C ILE A 381 48.27 28.79 -29.94
N LYS A 382 49.54 28.65 -30.32
CA LYS A 382 50.46 29.78 -30.46
C LYS A 382 50.44 30.29 -31.89
N ASP A 383 50.20 31.58 -32.05
CA ASP A 383 50.30 32.32 -33.30
C ASP A 383 51.34 33.43 -33.12
N GLY A 384 52.60 33.11 -33.43
CA GLY A 384 53.76 33.95 -33.12
C GLY A 384 53.91 34.19 -31.61
N ARG A 385 53.79 35.45 -31.17
CA ARG A 385 53.86 35.84 -29.74
C ARG A 385 52.51 35.82 -29.02
N LYS A 386 51.41 35.49 -29.71
CA LYS A 386 50.06 35.48 -29.15
C LYS A 386 49.57 34.06 -28.90
N GLU A 387 48.83 33.87 -27.81
CA GLU A 387 48.08 32.64 -27.57
C GLU A 387 46.61 32.86 -27.92
N LEU A 388 46.07 32.01 -28.78
CA LEU A 388 44.70 32.09 -29.27
C LEU A 388 43.92 30.84 -28.88
N LYS A 389 42.66 31.02 -28.47
CA LYS A 389 41.73 29.91 -28.28
C LYS A 389 41.20 29.46 -29.64
N ARG A 390 41.18 28.16 -29.85
CA ARG A 390 40.50 27.49 -30.97
C ARG A 390 39.63 26.37 -30.46
N TYR A 391 38.59 26.07 -31.21
CA TYR A 391 37.64 25.02 -30.89
C TYR A 391 37.64 24.01 -32.04
N GLY A 392 37.55 22.73 -31.73
CA GLY A 392 37.34 21.70 -32.74
C GLY A 392 35.86 21.40 -32.86
N VAL A 393 35.33 21.44 -34.06
CA VAL A 393 33.95 21.02 -34.36
C VAL A 393 33.99 19.59 -34.86
N LEU A 394 33.35 18.70 -34.11
CA LEU A 394 33.21 17.29 -34.41
C LEU A 394 31.90 17.06 -35.16
N PHE A 395 31.99 16.65 -36.42
CA PHE A 395 30.84 16.13 -37.16
C PHE A 395 30.92 14.60 -37.17
N ILE A 396 29.96 13.94 -36.54
CA ILE A 396 29.89 12.48 -36.43
C ILE A 396 28.74 11.97 -37.28
N CYS A 397 29.02 11.15 -38.29
CA CYS A 397 27.99 10.47 -39.06
C CYS A 397 27.23 9.48 -38.15
N LEU A 398 25.91 9.62 -38.03
CA LEU A 398 25.09 8.76 -37.17
C LEU A 398 24.90 7.35 -37.74
N ASN A 399 25.03 7.19 -39.06
CA ASN A 399 24.94 5.90 -39.74
C ASN A 399 26.28 5.12 -39.66
N SER A 400 27.38 5.71 -40.15
CA SER A 400 28.68 5.01 -40.27
C SER A 400 29.64 5.22 -39.10
N ARG A 401 29.33 6.13 -38.16
CA ARG A 401 30.23 6.57 -37.08
C ARG A 401 31.53 7.24 -37.53
N ALA A 402 31.64 7.57 -38.82
CA ALA A 402 32.77 8.33 -39.34
C ALA A 402 32.80 9.73 -38.70
N ILE A 403 33.99 10.16 -38.30
CA ILE A 403 34.22 11.46 -37.67
C ILE A 403 34.90 12.38 -38.69
N HIS A 404 34.38 13.60 -38.82
CA HIS A 404 35.01 14.68 -39.55
C HIS A 404 35.28 15.84 -38.59
N LEU A 405 36.51 16.34 -38.62
CA LEU A 405 36.99 17.39 -37.72
C LEU A 405 37.25 18.67 -38.50
N GLU A 406 36.77 19.77 -37.96
CA GLU A 406 37.02 21.12 -38.48
C GLU A 406 37.44 22.06 -37.36
N SER A 407 38.23 23.09 -37.67
CA SER A 407 38.66 24.08 -36.68
C SER A 407 37.77 25.34 -36.72
N ALA A 408 37.24 25.72 -35.56
CA ALA A 408 36.53 26.98 -35.33
C ALA A 408 37.43 27.99 -34.61
N ASN A 409 37.35 29.26 -35.02
CA ASN A 409 38.19 30.33 -34.47
C ASN A 409 37.68 30.87 -33.13
N SER A 410 36.36 30.88 -32.94
CA SER A 410 35.65 31.27 -31.72
C SER A 410 34.49 30.31 -31.45
N LEU A 411 33.92 30.38 -30.25
CA LEU A 411 32.68 29.68 -29.85
C LEU A 411 31.42 30.47 -30.25
N GLU A 412 31.51 31.30 -31.28
CA GLU A 412 30.39 32.11 -31.77
C GLU A 412 29.67 31.39 -32.91
N THR A 413 28.43 31.81 -33.15
CA THR A 413 27.57 31.32 -34.23
C THR A 413 28.24 31.40 -35.60
N ASP A 414 28.85 32.54 -35.93
CA ASP A 414 29.45 32.80 -37.25
C ASP A 414 30.63 31.85 -37.54
N SER A 415 31.45 31.62 -36.50
CA SER A 415 32.57 30.68 -36.55
C SER A 415 32.09 29.23 -36.77
N PHE A 416 30.96 28.86 -36.15
CA PHE A 416 30.31 27.58 -36.41
C PHE A 416 29.74 27.48 -37.82
N LEU A 417 29.04 28.50 -38.32
CA LEU A 417 28.46 28.49 -39.67
C LEU A 417 29.53 28.38 -40.76
N ASN A 418 30.64 29.08 -40.61
CA ASN A 418 31.78 28.95 -41.52
C ASN A 418 32.37 27.52 -41.49
N THR A 419 32.38 26.90 -40.32
CA THR A 419 32.82 25.51 -40.16
C THR A 419 31.84 24.54 -40.81
N LEU A 420 30.53 24.74 -40.63
CA LEU A 420 29.47 23.95 -41.26
C LEU A 420 29.53 24.04 -42.79
N ARG A 421 29.78 25.24 -43.35
CA ARG A 421 29.96 25.43 -44.79
C ARG A 421 31.13 24.61 -45.34
N ARG A 422 32.29 24.61 -44.66
CA ARG A 422 33.44 23.80 -45.07
C ARG A 422 33.15 22.31 -45.01
N PHE A 423 32.44 21.86 -43.98
CA PHE A 423 32.00 20.48 -43.84
C PHE A 423 31.08 20.05 -45.01
N ILE A 424 30.03 20.82 -45.29
CA ILE A 424 29.09 20.54 -46.39
C ILE A 424 29.79 20.57 -47.75
N ALA A 425 30.69 21.53 -47.98
CA ALA A 425 31.45 21.60 -49.23
C ALA A 425 32.32 20.36 -49.48
N ARG A 426 32.80 19.69 -48.42
CA ARG A 426 33.64 18.48 -48.52
C ARG A 426 32.86 17.18 -48.50
N ARG A 427 31.77 17.09 -47.73
CA ARG A 427 31.02 15.85 -47.48
C ARG A 427 29.69 15.77 -48.23
N GLY A 428 29.25 16.87 -48.82
CA GLY A 428 27.97 16.96 -49.50
C GLY A 428 26.83 17.42 -48.57
N PRO A 429 25.59 17.39 -49.07
CA PRO A 429 24.43 17.89 -48.36
C PRO A 429 24.08 17.03 -47.14
N VAL A 430 23.67 17.69 -46.06
CA VAL A 430 23.27 17.05 -44.79
C VAL A 430 21.75 17.18 -44.66
N GLY A 431 21.08 16.10 -44.29
CA GLY A 431 19.64 16.08 -44.06
C GLY A 431 19.25 16.56 -42.66
N GLU A 432 19.90 16.04 -41.62
CA GLU A 432 19.65 16.45 -40.23
C GLU A 432 20.95 16.52 -39.43
N ILE A 433 21.06 17.55 -38.58
CA ILE A 433 22.15 17.72 -37.63
C ILE A 433 21.59 17.74 -36.21
N ARG A 434 22.03 16.80 -35.36
CA ARG A 434 21.74 16.74 -33.93
C ARG A 434 22.86 17.39 -33.13
N SER A 435 22.50 18.28 -32.22
CA SER A 435 23.42 18.95 -31.29
C SER A 435 22.84 19.00 -29.88
N ASP A 436 23.68 19.40 -28.93
CA ASP A 436 23.20 19.89 -27.64
C ASP A 436 22.58 21.29 -27.77
N ARG A 437 22.26 21.91 -26.62
CA ARG A 437 21.70 23.27 -26.56
C ARG A 437 22.77 24.35 -26.41
N GLY A 438 23.94 24.17 -27.01
CA GLY A 438 24.98 25.20 -27.09
C GLY A 438 24.45 26.49 -27.71
N THR A 439 24.78 27.64 -27.14
CA THR A 439 24.25 28.95 -27.56
C THR A 439 24.61 29.30 -29.01
N ASN A 440 25.82 28.94 -29.43
CA ASN A 440 26.30 29.06 -30.82
C ASN A 440 25.54 28.17 -31.80
N LEU A 441 25.15 26.96 -31.38
CA LEU A 441 24.39 26.00 -32.20
C LEU A 441 22.92 26.42 -32.33
N ILE A 442 22.33 26.92 -31.24
CA ILE A 442 20.98 27.51 -31.26
C ILE A 442 20.96 28.76 -32.14
N GLY A 443 21.96 29.62 -32.02
CA GLY A 443 22.12 30.81 -32.87
C GLY A 443 22.20 30.44 -34.35
N ALA A 444 23.05 29.46 -34.70
CA ALA A 444 23.20 28.99 -36.07
C ALA A 444 21.91 28.39 -36.64
N ALA A 445 21.21 27.59 -35.84
CA ALA A 445 19.92 27.02 -36.25
C ALA A 445 18.86 28.09 -36.51
N LYS A 446 18.86 29.19 -35.73
CA LYS A 446 17.97 30.32 -35.97
C LYS A 446 18.33 31.05 -37.26
N GLU A 447 19.61 31.35 -37.48
CA GLU A 447 20.08 32.05 -38.67
C GLU A 447 19.79 31.27 -39.95
N LEU A 448 20.02 29.95 -39.96
CA LEU A 448 19.68 29.09 -41.08
C LEU A 448 18.17 29.07 -41.37
N LYS A 449 17.32 29.05 -40.33
CA LYS A 449 15.86 29.11 -40.49
C LYS A 449 15.40 30.46 -41.03
N ASP A 450 16.01 31.54 -40.58
CA ASP A 450 15.66 32.89 -41.05
C ASP A 450 16.13 33.09 -42.50
N ALA A 451 17.31 32.57 -42.87
CA ALA A 451 17.78 32.55 -44.26
C ALA A 451 16.83 31.77 -45.18
N LEU A 452 16.33 30.61 -44.75
CA LEU A 452 15.35 29.83 -45.52
C LEU A 452 14.04 30.57 -45.77
N LYS A 453 13.59 31.45 -44.86
CA LYS A 453 12.36 32.25 -45.07
C LYS A 453 12.52 33.35 -46.12
N VAL A 454 13.75 33.82 -46.31
CA VAL A 454 14.08 34.91 -47.25
C VAL A 454 14.34 34.36 -48.65
N MET A 455 14.63 33.05 -48.77
CA MET A 455 14.85 32.38 -50.04
C MET A 455 13.54 32.32 -50.87
N ASP A 456 13.61 32.78 -52.11
CA ASP A 456 12.51 32.78 -53.07
C ASP A 456 12.57 31.50 -53.92
N ASP A 457 11.68 30.55 -53.62
CA ASP A 457 11.61 29.24 -54.27
C ASP A 457 11.44 29.34 -55.80
N ALA A 458 10.84 30.43 -56.30
CA ALA A 458 10.66 30.65 -57.74
C ALA A 458 11.99 30.93 -58.47
N LYS A 459 12.92 31.67 -57.84
CA LYS A 459 14.24 31.97 -58.43
C LYS A 459 15.20 30.79 -58.36
N ILE A 460 15.09 29.96 -57.32
CA ILE A 460 15.95 28.79 -57.14
C ILE A 460 15.63 27.71 -58.18
N ASN A 461 14.34 27.48 -58.46
CA ASN A 461 13.92 26.54 -59.50
C ASN A 461 14.35 27.01 -60.91
N LEU A 462 14.37 28.33 -61.16
CA LEU A 462 14.82 28.90 -62.43
C LEU A 462 16.32 28.66 -62.69
N CYS A 463 17.17 28.72 -61.65
CA CYS A 463 18.60 28.45 -61.75
C CYS A 463 18.92 26.94 -61.83
N ALA A 464 18.10 26.08 -61.23
CA ALA A 464 18.29 24.63 -61.29
C ALA A 464 17.98 24.01 -62.67
N HIS A 465 17.21 24.70 -63.51
CA HIS A 465 16.91 24.28 -64.89
C HIS A 465 17.90 24.85 -65.93
N GLY A 466 18.92 25.59 -65.49
CA GLY A 466 19.94 26.21 -66.34
C GLY A 466 21.34 25.60 -66.22
N ILE A 467 21.49 24.41 -65.63
CA ILE A 467 22.73 23.61 -65.60
C ILE A 467 22.47 22.26 -66.23
#